data_AF-A0A3N5LFH1-F1
#
_entry.id   AF-A0A3N5LFH1-F1
#
_cell.length_a   1.000
_cell.length_b   1.000
_cell.length_c   1.000
_cell.angle_alpha   90.00
_cell.angle_beta   90.00
_cell.angle_gamma   90.00
#
_symmetry.space_group_name_H-M   'P 1'
#
loop_
_entity.id
_entity.type
_entity.pdbx_description
1 polymer ?
#
loop_
_entity_poly.entity_id
_entity_poly.type
_entity_poly.pdbx_seq_one_letter_code
_entity_poly.pdbx_strand_id
1 'polypeptide(L)' 'MKGHPILGIISGFFFGLFLAITLFLYGVIPLHGPWVLVLPILGTLLGIGMAAWAPFGEKSPGS' A
#
# COMPACT_ATOMS: atom_id res chain seq x y z
N MET A 1 -16.70 -6.00 13.70
CA MET A 1 -15.38 -5.68 13.12
C MET A 1 -15.16 -6.55 11.89
N LYS A 2 -15.57 -6.08 10.71
CA LYS A 2 -15.28 -6.77 9.43
C LYS A 2 -14.77 -5.74 8.41
N GLY A 3 -13.87 -4.87 8.86
CA GLY A 3 -13.03 -4.09 7.93
C GLY A 3 -12.11 -5.07 7.21
N HIS A 4 -11.93 -4.93 5.91
CA HIS A 4 -11.14 -5.85 5.08
C HIS A 4 -9.66 -5.50 5.20
N PRO A 5 -8.93 -6.00 6.23
CA PRO A 5 -7.58 -5.52 6.53
C PRO A 5 -6.61 -5.95 5.43
N ILE A 6 -6.95 -7.07 4.78
CA ILE A 6 -6.27 -7.66 3.64
C ILE A 6 -6.27 -6.69 2.45
N LEU A 7 -7.37 -5.96 2.19
CA LEU A 7 -7.42 -4.97 1.11
C LEU A 7 -6.49 -3.78 1.41
N GLY A 8 -6.39 -3.37 2.67
CA GLY A 8 -5.42 -2.36 3.12
C GLY A 8 -3.97 -2.79 2.89
N ILE A 9 -3.64 -4.01 3.27
CA ILE A 9 -2.31 -4.60 3.07
C ILE A 9 -1.97 -4.66 1.58
N ILE A 10 -2.88 -5.19 0.75
CA ILE A 10 -2.67 -5.36 -0.70
C ILE A 10 -2.52 -4.00 -1.37
N SER A 11 -3.44 -3.06 -1.13
CA SER A 11 -3.39 -1.72 -1.72
C SER A 11 -2.16 -0.93 -1.27
N GLY A 12 -1.78 -1.02 0.00
CA GLY A 12 -0.57 -0.40 0.55
C GLY A 12 0.70 -0.95 -0.08
N PHE A 13 0.80 -2.29 -0.19
CA PHE A 13 1.94 -2.95 -0.82
C PHE A 13 2.10 -2.50 -2.28
N PHE A 14 1.03 -2.57 -3.07
CA PHE A 14 1.07 -2.16 -4.46
C PHE A 14 1.38 -0.67 -4.60
N PHE A 15 0.80 0.20 -3.78
CA PHE A 15 1.12 1.61 -3.77
C PHE A 15 2.62 1.85 -3.53
N GLY A 16 3.21 1.23 -2.50
CA GLY A 16 4.64 1.36 -2.20
C GLY A 16 5.53 0.81 -3.30
N LEU A 17 5.15 -0.31 -3.92
CA LEU A 17 5.86 -0.92 -5.04
C LEU A 17 5.83 -0.04 -6.30
N PHE A 18 4.65 0.41 -6.71
CA PHE A 18 4.51 1.30 -7.87
C PHE A 18 5.23 2.63 -7.64
N LEU A 19 5.15 3.18 -6.43
CA LEU A 19 5.90 4.38 -6.07
C LEU A 19 7.41 4.15 -6.22
N ALA A 20 7.95 3.04 -5.70
CA ALA A 20 9.36 2.69 -5.86
C ALA A 20 9.78 2.58 -7.33
N ILE A 21 8.96 1.91 -8.14
CA ILE A 21 9.21 1.77 -9.59
C ILE A 21 9.18 3.15 -10.26
N THR A 22 8.21 4.01 -9.94
CA THR A 22 8.12 5.36 -10.50
C THR A 22 9.34 6.20 -10.11
N LEU A 23 9.75 6.21 -8.83
CA LEU A 23 10.95 6.94 -8.41
C LEU A 23 12.21 6.42 -9.10
N PHE A 24 12.31 5.10 -9.30
CA PHE A 24 13.42 4.51 -10.05
C PHE A 24 13.41 4.95 -11.52
N LEU A 25 12.27 4.84 -12.21
CA LEU A 25 12.14 5.22 -13.63
C LEU A 25 12.41 6.72 -13.86
N TYR A 26 12.07 7.57 -12.90
CA TYR A 26 12.38 9.00 -12.92
C TYR A 26 13.81 9.34 -12.43
N GLY A 27 14.62 8.33 -12.08
CA GLY A 27 16.01 8.52 -11.66
C GLY A 27 16.19 9.12 -10.26
N VAL A 28 15.14 9.14 -9.43
CA VAL A 28 15.17 9.68 -8.06
C VAL A 28 15.88 8.71 -7.10
N ILE A 29 15.67 7.40 -7.27
CA ILE A 29 16.32 6.36 -6.46
C ILE A 29 17.05 5.34 -7.35
N PRO A 30 18.21 4.81 -6.92
CA PRO A 30 18.91 3.76 -7.65
C PRO A 30 18.24 2.39 -7.47
N LEU A 31 18.23 1.57 -8.52
CA LEU A 31 17.65 0.21 -8.49
C LEU A 31 18.34 -0.72 -7.48
N HIS A 32 19.66 -0.58 -7.34
CA HIS A 32 20.46 -1.38 -6.41
C HIS A 32 20.40 -0.85 -4.96
N GLY A 33 19.66 0.24 -4.73
CA GLY A 33 19.52 0.86 -3.41
C GLY A 33 18.47 0.17 -2.54
N PRO A 34 18.56 0.31 -1.21
CA PRO A 34 17.60 -0.28 -0.27
C PRO A 34 16.17 0.28 -0.44
N TRP A 35 16.04 1.49 -1.01
CA TRP A 35 14.77 2.18 -1.18
C TRP A 35 13.74 1.39 -2.00
N VAL A 36 14.18 0.61 -2.98
CA VAL A 36 13.29 -0.23 -3.81
C VAL A 36 12.56 -1.29 -2.97
N LEU A 37 13.18 -1.76 -1.88
CA LEU A 37 12.60 -2.73 -0.95
C LEU A 37 11.87 -2.04 0.23
N VAL A 38 12.39 -0.90 0.70
CA VAL A 38 11.81 -0.17 1.83
C VAL A 38 10.47 0.47 1.47
N LEU A 39 10.31 1.05 0.27
CA LEU A 39 9.09 1.70 -0.17
C LEU A 39 7.85 0.77 -0.21
N PRO A 40 7.91 -0.46 -0.73
CA PRO A 40 6.82 -1.45 -0.62
C PRO A 40 6.43 -1.78 0.82
N ILE A 41 7.41 -1.90 1.72
CA ILE A 41 7.18 -2.17 3.14
C ILE A 41 6.47 -0.98 3.80
N LEU A 42 6.97 0.24 3.56
CA LEU A 42 6.35 1.47 4.06
C LEU A 42 4.92 1.65 3.51
N GLY A 43 4.72 1.38 2.21
CA GLY A 43 3.40 1.38 1.59
C GLY A 43 2.45 0.42 2.27
N THR A 44 2.91 -0.80 2.59
CA THR A 44 2.12 -1.79 3.33
C THR A 44 1.73 -1.29 4.72
N LEU A 45 2.67 -0.72 5.48
CA LEU A 45 2.41 -0.17 6.81
C LEU A 45 1.39 0.99 6.76
N LEU A 46 1.51 1.86 5.77
CA LEU A 46 0.53 2.92 5.51
C LEU A 46 -0.83 2.35 5.12
N GLY A 47 -0.87 1.32 4.27
CA GLY A 47 -2.10 0.64 3.88
C GLY A 47 -2.82 -0.04 5.05
N ILE A 48 -2.06 -0.62 5.99
CA ILE A 48 -2.60 -1.15 7.25
C ILE A 48 -3.15 -0.01 8.11
N GLY A 49 -2.38 1.06 8.30
CA GLY A 49 -2.82 2.23 9.07
C GLY A 49 -4.09 2.84 8.50
N MET A 50 -4.15 3.02 7.18
CA MET A 50 -5.33 3.53 6.49
C MET A 50 -6.50 2.56 6.56
N ALA A 51 -6.30 1.24 6.48
CA ALA A 51 -7.40 0.29 6.61
C ALA A 51 -7.90 0.11 8.05
N ALA A 52 -7.06 0.41 9.03
CA ALA A 52 -7.45 0.49 10.43
C ALA A 52 -8.21 1.80 10.74
N TRP A 53 -7.93 2.89 10.02
CA TRP A 53 -8.49 4.22 10.27
C TRP A 53 -9.69 4.57 9.39
N ALA A 54 -9.66 4.21 8.12
CA ALA A 54 -10.77 4.34 7.20
C ALA A 54 -11.61 3.05 7.24
N PRO A 55 -12.94 3.14 7.44
CA PRO A 55 -13.82 1.99 7.38
C PRO A 55 -13.98 1.58 5.92
N PHE A 56 -13.02 0.84 5.36
CA PHE A 56 -13.19 0.17 4.07
C PHE A 56 -14.21 -0.96 4.21
N GLY A 57 -15.49 -0.59 4.16
CA GLY A 57 -16.60 -1.51 4.03
C GLY A 57 -17.77 -1.19 4.93
N GLU A 58 -18.66 -0.29 4.49
CA GLU A 58 -20.05 -0.34 4.89
C GLU A 58 -20.99 -0.01 3.72
N LYS A 59 -21.33 -1.06 2.94
CA LYS A 59 -22.69 -1.46 2.51
C LYS A 59 -22.64 -2.29 1.21
N SER A 60 -23.02 -3.57 1.32
CA SER A 60 -24.06 -4.10 0.44
C SER A 60 -25.07 -4.86 1.31
N PRO A 61 -26.21 -4.23 1.65
CA PRO A 61 -27.35 -4.96 2.17
C PRO A 61 -28.08 -5.59 0.98
N GLY A 62 -27.90 -6.89 0.79
CA GLY A 62 -28.76 -7.73 -0.06
C GLY A 62 -28.86 -7.35 -1.55
N SER A 63 -28.21 -8.16 -2.39
CA SER A 63 -28.69 -8.47 -3.75
C SER A 63 -28.10 -9.81 -4.17
#